data_AF-A0A328BQX9-F1
#
_entry.id   AF-A0A328BQX9-F1
#
_cell.length_a   1.000
_cell.length_b   1.000
_cell.length_c   1.000
_cell.angle_alpha   90.00
_cell.angle_beta   90.00
_cell.angle_gamma   90.00
#
_symmetry.space_group_name_H-M   'P 1'
#
loop_
_entity.id
_entity.type
_entity.pdbx_description
1 polymer ?
#
loop_
_entity_poly.entity_id
_entity_poly.type
_entity_poly.pdbx_seq_one_letter_code
_entity_poly.pdbx_strand_id
1 'polypeptide(L)'
;MLGRPLNKWLPLHALVTRRPNRLIARYWLQTMDTATDIPAIIAHIRQALDESFARLDAWFDHPEAERQYRPRNGGWTADEILEHVGLTNHFLLILIDKGAAKALKNQAGLDLATELRGYQFADPRLDEIGLHKSFEWMRPAHMEPTGSKPRAEVRQQLREQLRHCHRVLDALPNGEGVLYRTTMTVNELGKIDVYQYVYFLARHAERHLTQLARIRQEHAAD
;
A
#
# COMPACT_ATOMS: atom_id res chain seq x y z
N MET A 1 47.52 -30.70 18.73
CA MET A 1 47.25 -30.94 17.30
C MET A 1 45.87 -30.36 17.00
N LEU A 2 45.75 -29.09 16.58
CA LEU A 2 45.89 -28.60 15.19
C LEU A 2 44.94 -29.38 14.26
N GLY A 3 43.94 -28.83 13.57
CA GLY A 3 43.47 -27.46 13.40
C GLY A 3 42.38 -27.42 12.32
N ARG A 4 41.47 -26.44 12.38
CA ARG A 4 40.93 -25.79 11.17
C ARG A 4 41.82 -24.56 10.87
N PRO A 5 41.67 -23.78 9.79
CA PRO A 5 41.09 -23.99 8.44
C PRO A 5 42.03 -23.43 7.33
N LEU A 6 41.71 -23.59 6.03
CA LEU A 6 42.12 -22.68 4.95
C LEU A 6 41.12 -22.83 3.77
N ASN A 7 40.21 -21.88 3.53
CA ASN A 7 40.37 -20.64 2.76
C ASN A 7 40.85 -20.87 1.31
N LYS A 8 40.02 -20.53 0.30
CA LYS A 8 40.32 -19.52 -0.74
C LYS A 8 39.45 -19.55 -2.04
N TRP A 9 38.95 -18.35 -2.39
CA TRP A 9 38.69 -17.73 -3.72
C TRP A 9 37.50 -18.15 -4.63
N LEU A 10 36.55 -17.19 -4.73
CA LEU A 10 35.65 -16.77 -5.85
C LEU A 10 36.38 -16.55 -7.20
N PRO A 11 35.75 -16.16 -8.34
CA PRO A 11 34.32 -16.16 -8.76
C PRO A 11 34.10 -16.64 -10.24
N LEU A 12 32.84 -16.76 -10.68
CA LEU A 12 32.48 -16.51 -12.09
C LEU A 12 31.16 -15.74 -12.17
N HIS A 13 31.28 -14.51 -12.63
CA HIS A 13 30.21 -13.58 -12.99
C HIS A 13 29.42 -14.09 -14.21
N ALA A 14 28.10 -13.89 -14.21
CA ALA A 14 27.35 -13.16 -15.26
C ALA A 14 25.86 -13.07 -14.86
N LEU A 15 25.42 -11.91 -14.35
CA LEU A 15 24.62 -10.92 -15.10
C LEU A 15 23.16 -11.33 -15.35
N VAL A 16 22.25 -10.92 -14.45
CA VAL A 16 21.11 -10.03 -14.78
C VAL A 16 20.75 -9.24 -13.51
N THR A 17 21.37 -8.08 -13.32
CA THR A 17 20.89 -7.08 -12.36
C THR A 17 19.94 -6.14 -13.11
N ARG A 18 18.62 -6.35 -12.96
CA ARG A 18 17.67 -5.29 -13.30
C ARG A 18 17.77 -4.23 -12.21
N ARG A 19 18.53 -3.17 -12.50
CA ARG A 19 18.53 -1.94 -11.71
C ARG A 19 17.10 -1.38 -11.70
N PRO A 20 16.56 -0.95 -10.54
CA PRO A 20 15.38 -0.10 -10.55
C PRO A 20 15.71 1.20 -11.32
N ASN A 21 14.71 1.68 -12.04
CA ASN A 21 14.77 2.81 -12.95
C ASN A 21 15.32 4.06 -12.25
N ARG A 22 16.55 4.47 -12.60
CA ARG A 22 17.30 5.59 -11.97
C ARG A 22 16.68 6.98 -12.19
N LEU A 23 15.57 7.07 -12.92
CA LEU A 23 14.88 8.33 -13.22
C LEU A 23 13.91 8.77 -12.11
N ILE A 24 13.42 7.87 -11.26
CA ILE A 24 12.52 8.24 -10.14
C ILE A 24 13.31 8.68 -8.89
N ALA A 25 14.54 8.15 -8.72
CA ALA A 25 15.38 8.45 -7.55
C ALA A 25 16.10 9.82 -7.60
N ARG A 26 16.00 10.56 -8.70
CA ARG A 26 16.74 11.83 -8.90
C ARG A 26 15.99 13.09 -8.48
N TYR A 27 14.73 12.99 -8.05
CA TYR A 27 13.97 14.16 -7.60
C TYR A 27 14.15 14.53 -6.12
N TRP A 28 14.92 13.75 -5.35
CA TRP A 28 14.90 13.84 -3.88
C TRP A 28 16.24 14.22 -3.23
N LEU A 29 17.18 14.81 -3.99
CA LEU A 29 18.47 15.27 -3.45
C LEU A 29 18.87 16.65 -4.02
N GLN A 30 18.08 17.67 -3.68
CA GLN A 30 18.36 19.12 -3.76
C GLN A 30 17.05 19.80 -3.33
N THR A 31 16.92 20.66 -2.32
CA THR A 31 17.78 21.71 -1.76
C THR A 31 17.32 22.02 -0.33
N MET A 32 18.20 22.64 0.46
CA MET A 32 17.89 23.21 1.76
C MET A 32 16.80 24.30 1.63
N ASP A 33 15.85 24.30 2.58
CA ASP A 33 14.72 25.23 2.77
C ASP A 33 13.54 25.15 1.77
N THR A 34 12.80 24.02 1.77
CA THR A 34 11.57 23.90 0.98
C THR A 34 10.41 23.47 1.87
N ALA A 35 9.40 24.34 1.99
CA ALA A 35 8.11 23.98 2.57
C ALA A 35 7.56 22.70 1.92
N THR A 36 6.90 21.86 2.72
CA THR A 36 6.30 20.62 2.22
C THR A 36 5.30 20.90 1.09
N ASP A 37 5.52 20.29 -0.08
CA ASP A 37 4.62 20.39 -1.23
C ASP A 37 3.44 19.41 -1.07
N ILE A 38 2.41 19.87 -0.37
CA ILE A 38 1.18 19.11 -0.15
C ILE A 38 0.47 18.75 -1.47
N PRO A 39 0.29 19.67 -2.44
CA PRO A 39 -0.27 19.32 -3.75
C PRO A 39 0.47 18.17 -4.44
N ALA A 40 1.80 18.15 -4.42
CA ALA A 40 2.58 17.06 -4.99
C ALA A 40 2.38 15.73 -4.22
N ILE A 41 2.29 15.76 -2.89
CA ILE A 41 1.98 14.58 -2.06
C ILE A 41 0.59 14.03 -2.42
N ILE A 42 -0.43 14.90 -2.47
CA ILE A 42 -1.79 14.48 -2.83
C ILE A 42 -1.82 13.88 -4.24
N ALA A 43 -1.17 14.52 -5.21
CA ALA A 43 -1.09 14.01 -6.58
C ALA A 43 -0.41 12.62 -6.64
N HIS A 44 0.69 12.45 -5.90
CA HIS A 44 1.38 11.17 -5.79
C HIS A 44 0.48 10.06 -5.20
N ILE A 45 -0.25 10.36 -4.13
CA ILE A 45 -1.17 9.41 -3.50
C ILE A 45 -2.31 9.03 -4.46
N ARG A 46 -2.88 10.03 -5.16
CA ARG A 46 -3.94 9.79 -6.16
C ARG A 46 -3.46 8.87 -7.26
N GLN A 47 -2.28 9.14 -7.81
CA GLN A 47 -1.68 8.28 -8.84
C GLN A 47 -1.51 6.85 -8.33
N ALA A 48 -0.94 6.66 -7.13
CA ALA A 48 -0.76 5.33 -6.56
C ALA A 48 -2.09 4.59 -6.33
N LEU A 49 -3.13 5.29 -5.86
CA LEU A 49 -4.48 4.74 -5.70
C LEU A 49 -5.08 4.34 -7.06
N ASP A 50 -5.07 5.24 -8.03
CA ASP A 50 -5.70 5.01 -9.33
C ASP A 50 -5.02 3.86 -10.08
N GLU A 51 -3.70 3.82 -10.09
CA GLU A 51 -2.94 2.75 -10.74
C GLU A 51 -3.20 1.38 -10.08
N SER A 52 -3.12 1.31 -8.75
CA SER A 52 -3.30 0.04 -8.02
C SER A 52 -4.75 -0.45 -8.09
N PHE A 53 -5.73 0.42 -7.93
CA PHE A 53 -7.14 0.03 -7.99
C PHE A 53 -7.60 -0.28 -9.42
N ALA A 54 -7.08 0.39 -10.45
CA ALA A 54 -7.36 0.01 -11.83
C ALA A 54 -6.85 -1.41 -12.14
N ARG A 55 -5.67 -1.76 -11.63
CA ARG A 55 -5.12 -3.12 -11.77
C ARG A 55 -5.95 -4.15 -11.00
N LEU A 56 -6.44 -3.83 -9.80
CA LEU A 56 -7.39 -4.68 -9.08
C LEU A 56 -8.71 -4.83 -9.84
N ASP A 57 -9.24 -3.75 -10.40
CA ASP A 57 -10.51 -3.78 -11.16
C ASP A 57 -10.40 -4.67 -12.41
N ALA A 58 -9.25 -4.66 -13.08
CA ALA A 58 -9.00 -5.50 -14.25
C ALA A 58 -9.05 -7.01 -13.94
N TRP A 59 -8.71 -7.42 -12.70
CA TRP A 59 -8.74 -8.84 -12.30
C TRP A 59 -10.15 -9.44 -12.33
N PHE A 60 -11.20 -8.63 -12.19
CA PHE A 60 -12.58 -9.11 -12.28
C PHE A 60 -12.97 -9.62 -13.67
N ASP A 61 -12.22 -9.20 -14.69
CA ASP A 61 -12.45 -9.52 -16.10
C ASP A 61 -11.58 -10.69 -16.60
N HIS A 62 -10.70 -11.24 -15.76
CA HIS A 62 -9.95 -12.47 -16.07
C HIS A 62 -10.88 -13.68 -16.23
N PRO A 63 -10.48 -14.79 -16.88
CA PRO A 63 -11.29 -16.01 -16.97
C PRO A 63 -11.60 -16.63 -15.59
N GLU A 64 -12.75 -17.26 -15.45
CA GLU A 64 -13.17 -17.86 -14.17
C GLU A 64 -12.20 -18.94 -13.67
N ALA A 65 -11.70 -19.80 -14.57
CA ALA A 65 -10.70 -20.81 -14.23
C ALA A 65 -9.46 -20.22 -13.56
N GLU A 66 -8.97 -19.06 -14.04
CA GLU A 66 -7.83 -18.37 -13.45
C GLU A 66 -8.20 -17.71 -12.12
N ARG A 67 -9.37 -17.06 -12.04
CA ARG A 67 -9.78 -16.36 -10.80
C ARG A 67 -10.07 -17.31 -9.65
N GLN A 68 -10.61 -18.49 -9.95
CA GLN A 68 -11.00 -19.52 -8.99
C GLN A 68 -9.88 -20.56 -8.77
N TYR A 69 -8.75 -20.46 -9.47
CA TYR A 69 -7.59 -21.30 -9.22
C TYR A 69 -7.14 -21.14 -7.77
N ARG A 70 -7.05 -22.26 -7.05
CA ARG A 70 -6.49 -22.31 -5.71
C ARG A 70 -5.01 -22.69 -5.80
N PRO A 71 -4.10 -21.82 -5.33
CA PRO A 71 -2.68 -22.10 -5.25
C PRO A 71 -2.36 -23.45 -4.59
N ARG A 72 -1.29 -24.10 -5.03
CA ARG A 72 -0.87 -25.43 -4.53
C ARG A 72 -0.55 -25.45 -3.04
N ASN A 73 -0.20 -24.29 -2.47
CA ASN A 73 0.04 -24.12 -1.03
C ASN A 73 -1.25 -23.94 -0.20
N GLY A 74 -2.43 -24.06 -0.81
CA GLY A 74 -3.72 -23.88 -0.15
C GLY A 74 -4.08 -22.41 0.13
N GLY A 75 -3.35 -21.45 -0.44
CA GLY A 75 -3.63 -20.03 -0.32
C GLY A 75 -4.94 -19.61 -1.00
N TRP A 76 -5.25 -18.31 -0.91
CA TRP A 76 -6.47 -17.75 -1.49
C TRP A 76 -6.49 -17.75 -3.02
N THR A 77 -7.67 -17.88 -3.58
CA THR A 77 -8.00 -17.62 -4.99
C THR A 77 -7.95 -16.12 -5.26
N ALA A 78 -8.06 -15.73 -6.54
CA ALA A 78 -8.09 -14.32 -6.89
C ALA A 78 -9.35 -13.62 -6.34
N ASP A 79 -10.51 -14.27 -6.40
CA ASP A 79 -11.76 -13.69 -5.92
C ASP A 79 -11.73 -13.46 -4.40
N GLU A 80 -11.14 -14.39 -3.62
CA GLU A 80 -10.94 -14.20 -2.18
C GLU A 80 -9.91 -13.09 -1.86
N ILE A 81 -8.84 -12.95 -2.66
CA ILE A 81 -7.90 -11.83 -2.49
C ILE A 81 -8.61 -10.49 -2.71
N LEU A 82 -9.43 -10.38 -3.75
CA LEU A 82 -10.18 -9.16 -4.03
C LEU A 82 -11.18 -8.84 -2.91
N GLU A 83 -11.87 -9.86 -2.38
CA GLU A 83 -12.74 -9.74 -1.20
C GLU A 83 -11.96 -9.25 0.02
N HIS A 84 -10.80 -9.85 0.30
CA HIS A 84 -9.93 -9.46 1.39
C HIS A 84 -9.51 -7.99 1.30
N VAL A 85 -9.10 -7.53 0.10
CA VAL A 85 -8.72 -6.14 -0.10
C VAL A 85 -9.88 -5.22 0.28
N GLY A 86 -11.09 -5.53 -0.18
CA GLY A 86 -12.30 -4.80 0.16
C GLY A 86 -12.59 -4.77 1.67
N LEU A 87 -12.49 -5.92 2.35
CA LEU A 87 -12.71 -6.03 3.80
C LEU A 87 -11.69 -5.20 4.60
N THR A 88 -10.40 -5.33 4.31
CA THR A 88 -9.35 -4.58 5.01
C THR A 88 -9.52 -3.08 4.79
N ASN A 89 -9.78 -2.65 3.54
CA ASN A 89 -10.01 -1.25 3.21
C ASN A 89 -11.20 -0.66 3.98
N HIS A 90 -12.27 -1.42 4.22
CA HIS A 90 -13.43 -0.95 4.97
C HIS A 90 -13.05 -0.47 6.38
N PHE A 91 -12.30 -1.27 7.14
CA PHE A 91 -11.89 -0.89 8.49
C PHE A 91 -10.85 0.23 8.51
N LEU A 92 -9.94 0.24 7.55
CA LEU A 92 -8.93 1.31 7.44
C LEU A 92 -9.56 2.64 7.05
N LEU A 93 -10.58 2.65 6.19
CA LEU A 93 -11.33 3.87 5.85
C LEU A 93 -12.06 4.47 7.07
N ILE A 94 -12.54 3.64 8.00
CA ILE A 94 -13.10 4.14 9.28
C ILE A 94 -12.04 4.90 10.09
N LEU A 95 -10.79 4.42 10.11
CA LEU A 95 -9.69 5.11 10.79
C LEU A 95 -9.32 6.41 10.06
N ILE A 96 -9.28 6.38 8.73
CA ILE A 96 -9.03 7.54 7.88
C ILE A 96 -10.07 8.63 8.12
N ASP A 97 -11.37 8.28 8.11
CA ASP A 97 -12.46 9.24 8.33
C ASP A 97 -12.37 9.89 9.71
N LYS A 98 -12.13 9.07 10.75
CA LYS A 98 -11.90 9.58 12.11
C LYS A 98 -10.68 10.48 12.17
N GLY A 99 -9.63 10.15 11.43
CA GLY A 99 -8.41 10.93 11.34
C GLY A 99 -8.64 12.28 10.67
N ALA A 100 -9.25 12.28 9.49
CA ALA A 100 -9.60 13.49 8.74
C ALA A 100 -10.50 14.43 9.55
N ALA A 101 -11.53 13.89 10.20
CA ALA A 101 -12.42 14.69 11.04
C ALA A 101 -11.69 15.33 12.24
N LYS A 102 -10.71 14.64 12.83
CA LYS A 102 -9.90 15.20 13.93
C LYS A 102 -8.87 16.21 13.43
N ALA A 103 -8.23 15.95 12.30
CA ALA A 103 -7.32 16.87 11.63
C ALA A 103 -8.00 18.23 11.36
N LEU A 104 -9.21 18.22 10.78
CA LEU A 104 -10.00 19.43 10.53
C LEU A 104 -10.38 20.16 11.83
N LYS A 105 -10.78 19.42 12.88
CA LYS A 105 -11.07 20.02 14.19
C LYS A 105 -9.84 20.68 14.82
N ASN A 106 -8.66 20.10 14.62
CA ASN A 106 -7.41 20.61 15.20
C ASN A 106 -6.93 21.90 14.53
N GLN A 107 -7.42 22.28 13.35
CA GLN A 107 -7.08 23.55 12.69
C GLN A 107 -7.39 24.78 13.56
N ALA A 108 -8.38 24.69 14.45
CA ALA A 108 -8.75 25.80 15.34
C ALA A 108 -7.71 26.07 16.46
N GLY A 109 -6.79 25.13 16.72
CA GLY A 109 -5.86 25.21 17.84
C GLY A 109 -4.40 24.84 17.53
N LEU A 110 -4.10 24.31 16.34
CA LEU A 110 -2.75 23.99 15.89
C LEU A 110 -2.34 24.89 14.73
N ASP A 111 -1.07 25.29 14.71
CA ASP A 111 -0.49 26.03 13.59
C ASP A 111 -0.03 25.06 12.49
N LEU A 112 -0.85 24.96 11.43
CA LEU A 112 -0.56 24.14 10.25
C LEU A 112 0.79 24.51 9.61
N ALA A 113 1.13 25.78 9.54
CA ALA A 113 2.40 26.19 8.94
C ALA A 113 3.59 25.66 9.74
N THR A 114 3.46 25.58 11.07
CA THR A 114 4.49 24.99 11.93
C THR A 114 4.63 23.49 11.72
N GLU A 115 3.52 22.76 11.65
CA GLU A 115 3.55 21.30 11.42
C GLU A 115 4.13 20.95 10.04
N LEU A 116 3.86 21.76 9.02
CA LEU A 116 4.35 21.53 7.66
C LEU A 116 5.85 21.81 7.46
N ARG A 117 6.49 22.63 8.30
CA ARG A 117 7.94 22.95 8.17
C ARG A 117 8.84 21.73 8.39
N GLY A 118 8.41 20.77 9.20
CA GLY A 118 9.16 19.55 9.50
C GLY A 118 8.54 18.28 8.94
N TYR A 119 7.49 18.41 8.12
CA TYR A 119 6.73 17.25 7.68
C TYR A 119 7.50 16.42 6.66
N GLN A 120 7.54 15.11 6.89
CA GLN A 120 8.12 14.12 5.98
C GLN A 120 7.04 13.10 5.66
N PHE A 121 6.56 13.12 4.43
CA PHE A 121 5.62 12.12 3.94
C PHE A 121 6.29 10.76 3.73
N ALA A 122 7.49 10.78 3.12
CA ALA A 122 8.22 9.58 2.73
C ALA A 122 8.71 8.80 3.96
N ASP A 123 8.24 7.57 4.10
CA ASP A 123 8.76 6.57 5.03
C ASP A 123 9.00 5.28 4.24
N PRO A 124 10.25 4.79 4.13
CA PRO A 124 10.55 3.55 3.40
C PRO A 124 9.71 2.36 3.86
N ARG A 125 9.29 2.33 5.13
CA ARG A 125 8.44 1.26 5.69
C ARG A 125 7.02 1.30 5.14
N LEU A 126 6.53 2.46 4.67
CA LEU A 126 5.26 2.54 3.95
C LEU A 126 5.38 1.88 2.57
N ASP A 127 6.50 2.06 1.88
CA ASP A 127 6.71 1.42 0.58
C ASP A 127 6.80 -0.11 0.71
N GLU A 128 7.43 -0.60 1.79
CA GLU A 128 7.54 -2.03 2.11
C GLU A 128 6.19 -2.73 2.33
N ILE A 129 5.13 -2.00 2.68
CA ILE A 129 3.76 -2.55 2.79
C ILE A 129 3.35 -3.22 1.48
N GLY A 130 3.71 -2.62 0.34
CA GLY A 130 3.38 -3.13 -0.99
C GLY A 130 4.20 -4.33 -1.44
N LEU A 131 5.17 -4.77 -0.64
CA LEU A 131 6.01 -5.91 -0.96
C LEU A 131 5.45 -7.16 -0.28
N HIS A 132 4.90 -8.10 -1.04
CA HIS A 132 4.35 -9.33 -0.44
C HIS A 132 5.45 -10.21 0.16
N LYS A 133 5.25 -10.66 1.41
CA LYS A 133 6.21 -11.39 2.27
C LYS A 133 7.43 -10.57 2.73
N SER A 134 7.40 -9.23 2.67
CA SER A 134 8.44 -8.39 3.28
C SER A 134 8.48 -8.48 4.81
N PHE A 135 7.32 -8.67 5.44
CA PHE A 135 7.16 -8.89 6.88
C PHE A 135 5.91 -9.76 7.15
N GLU A 136 5.85 -10.33 8.35
CA GLU A 136 4.70 -11.06 8.85
C GLU A 136 3.56 -10.09 9.19
N TRP A 137 2.42 -10.27 8.56
CA TRP A 137 1.24 -9.46 8.81
C TRP A 137 0.13 -10.36 9.34
N MET A 138 -0.07 -10.31 10.67
CA MET A 138 -1.18 -11.00 11.31
C MET A 138 -2.49 -10.36 10.88
N ARG A 139 -3.36 -11.16 10.27
CA ARG A 139 -4.69 -10.74 9.81
C ARG A 139 -5.73 -11.03 10.89
N PRO A 140 -6.54 -10.05 11.31
CA PRO A 140 -7.71 -10.28 12.16
C PRO A 140 -8.76 -11.15 11.45
N ALA A 141 -9.47 -12.01 12.20
CA ALA A 141 -10.47 -12.93 11.65
C ALA A 141 -11.57 -12.23 10.82
N HIS A 142 -11.98 -11.02 11.20
CA HIS A 142 -13.01 -10.25 10.49
C HIS A 142 -12.53 -9.63 9.15
N MET A 143 -11.25 -9.77 8.81
CA MET A 143 -10.68 -9.39 7.51
C MET A 143 -10.41 -10.61 6.63
N GLU A 144 -10.73 -11.82 7.09
CA GLU A 144 -10.58 -13.03 6.28
C GLU A 144 -11.72 -13.13 5.25
N PRO A 145 -11.40 -13.31 3.95
CA PRO A 145 -12.40 -13.50 2.92
C PRO A 145 -13.09 -14.85 3.10
N THR A 146 -14.35 -14.90 2.70
CA THR A 146 -15.17 -16.11 2.78
C THR A 146 -15.29 -16.83 1.44
N GLY A 147 -14.98 -16.15 0.33
CA GLY A 147 -15.24 -16.60 -1.03
C GLY A 147 -16.74 -16.59 -1.40
N SER A 148 -17.60 -16.14 -0.50
CA SER A 148 -19.07 -16.21 -0.65
C SER A 148 -19.69 -14.92 -1.19
N LYS A 149 -18.97 -13.80 -1.10
CA LYS A 149 -19.50 -12.50 -1.51
C LYS A 149 -19.63 -12.43 -3.04
N PRO A 150 -20.78 -11.98 -3.59
CA PRO A 150 -20.93 -11.85 -5.03
C PRO A 150 -19.86 -10.93 -5.65
N ARG A 151 -19.23 -11.40 -6.73
CA ARG A 151 -18.17 -10.68 -7.44
C ARG A 151 -18.53 -9.24 -7.78
N ALA A 152 -19.76 -9.00 -8.24
CA ALA A 152 -20.24 -7.67 -8.60
C ALA A 152 -20.24 -6.72 -7.39
N GLU A 153 -20.59 -7.23 -6.21
CA GLU A 153 -20.57 -6.45 -4.96
C GLU A 153 -19.15 -6.14 -4.52
N VAL A 154 -18.21 -7.10 -4.62
CA VAL A 154 -16.79 -6.85 -4.30
C VAL A 154 -16.21 -5.78 -5.23
N ARG A 155 -16.47 -5.88 -6.54
CA ARG A 155 -16.00 -4.88 -7.52
C ARG A 155 -16.60 -3.50 -7.25
N GLN A 156 -17.90 -3.43 -6.97
CA GLN A 156 -18.57 -2.18 -6.62
C GLN A 156 -17.99 -1.56 -5.34
N GLN A 157 -17.79 -2.38 -4.30
CA GLN A 157 -17.18 -1.95 -3.05
C GLN A 157 -15.80 -1.34 -3.27
N LEU A 158 -14.91 -1.98 -4.02
CA LEU A 158 -13.57 -1.45 -4.30
C LEU A 158 -13.62 -0.11 -5.05
N ARG A 159 -14.53 0.04 -6.02
CA ARG A 159 -14.75 1.30 -6.74
C ARG A 159 -15.26 2.41 -5.81
N GLU A 160 -16.16 2.09 -4.89
CA GLU A 160 -16.65 3.03 -3.88
C GLU A 160 -15.55 3.47 -2.91
N GLN A 161 -14.70 2.54 -2.49
CA GLN A 161 -13.57 2.80 -1.61
C GLN A 161 -12.51 3.69 -2.29
N LEU A 162 -12.21 3.49 -3.57
CA LEU A 162 -11.34 4.41 -4.33
C LEU A 162 -11.92 5.84 -4.34
N ARG A 163 -13.21 5.98 -4.68
CA ARG A 163 -13.89 7.28 -4.63
C ARG A 163 -13.87 7.89 -3.24
N HIS A 164 -13.96 7.08 -2.19
CA HIS A 164 -13.86 7.53 -0.80
C HIS A 164 -12.48 8.12 -0.51
N CYS A 165 -11.41 7.42 -0.89
CA CYS A 165 -10.04 7.92 -0.73
C CYS A 165 -9.86 9.30 -1.39
N HIS A 166 -10.35 9.44 -2.62
CA HIS A 166 -10.31 10.72 -3.34
C HIS A 166 -11.06 11.83 -2.60
N ARG A 167 -12.28 11.56 -2.09
CA ARG A 167 -13.02 12.54 -1.29
C ARG A 167 -12.29 12.97 -0.02
N VAL A 168 -11.57 12.06 0.64
CA VAL A 168 -10.76 12.40 1.83
C VAL A 168 -9.63 13.35 1.43
N LEU A 169 -8.95 13.09 0.32
CA LEU A 169 -7.87 13.96 -0.17
C LEU A 169 -8.42 15.34 -0.59
N ASP A 170 -9.59 15.39 -1.24
CA ASP A 170 -10.27 16.65 -1.60
C ASP A 170 -10.68 17.48 -0.38
N ALA A 171 -10.99 16.85 0.74
CA ALA A 171 -11.36 17.51 1.98
C ALA A 171 -10.16 18.09 2.76
N LEU A 172 -8.93 17.72 2.39
CA LEU A 172 -7.70 18.12 3.08
C LEU A 172 -6.67 18.70 2.08
N PRO A 173 -7.01 19.75 1.30
CA PRO A 173 -6.19 20.20 0.19
C PRO A 173 -4.93 20.99 0.62
N ASN A 174 -4.89 21.51 1.85
CA ASN A 174 -3.84 22.43 2.31
C ASN A 174 -2.82 21.79 3.26
N GLY A 175 -2.98 20.51 3.60
CA GLY A 175 -2.07 19.79 4.50
C GLY A 175 -2.72 19.44 5.84
N GLU A 176 -4.02 19.70 6.00
CA GLU A 176 -4.77 19.48 7.24
C GLU A 176 -4.58 18.07 7.79
N GLY A 177 -4.44 17.08 6.91
CA GLY A 177 -4.23 15.68 7.29
C GLY A 177 -3.05 15.44 8.23
N VAL A 178 -2.02 16.31 8.23
CA VAL A 178 -0.86 16.24 9.13
C VAL A 178 -1.21 16.52 10.59
N LEU A 179 -2.29 17.28 10.84
CA LEU A 179 -2.69 17.74 12.18
C LEU A 179 -3.23 16.62 13.08
N TYR A 180 -3.33 15.40 12.58
CA TYR A 180 -3.71 14.25 13.38
C TYR A 180 -3.01 12.98 12.93
N ARG A 181 -2.35 12.30 13.87
CA ARG A 181 -1.67 11.02 13.63
C ARG A 181 -2.31 9.91 14.46
N THR A 182 -2.49 8.74 13.85
CA THR A 182 -3.02 7.54 14.49
C THR A 182 -2.01 6.41 14.43
N THR A 183 -1.99 5.55 15.45
CA THR A 183 -1.08 4.39 15.49
C THR A 183 -1.45 3.36 14.43
N MET A 184 -0.48 3.04 13.57
CA MET A 184 -0.43 1.89 12.67
C MET A 184 0.59 0.88 13.21
N THR A 185 0.11 -0.30 13.58
CA THR A 185 0.95 -1.37 14.14
C THR A 185 1.61 -2.24 13.07
N VAL A 186 1.16 -2.13 11.82
CA VAL A 186 1.74 -2.90 10.69
C VAL A 186 3.15 -2.40 10.40
N ASN A 187 4.10 -3.33 10.30
CA ASN A 187 5.52 -3.06 9.98
C ASN A 187 6.17 -1.98 10.87
N GLU A 188 5.78 -1.91 12.16
CA GLU A 188 6.32 -0.95 13.13
C GLU A 188 6.23 0.52 12.67
N LEU A 189 5.24 0.85 11.82
CA LEU A 189 5.07 2.19 11.26
C LEU A 189 4.89 3.27 12.33
N GLY A 190 4.37 2.92 13.50
CA GLY A 190 4.19 3.84 14.60
C GLY A 190 2.99 4.75 14.35
N LYS A 191 3.12 6.06 14.50
CA LYS A 191 2.02 7.00 14.25
C LYS A 191 2.16 7.63 12.87
N ILE A 192 1.14 7.44 12.04
CA ILE A 192 1.09 8.02 10.69
C ILE A 192 -0.13 8.94 10.55
N ASP A 193 -0.01 9.95 9.69
CA ASP A 193 -1.08 10.91 9.43
C ASP A 193 -2.10 10.41 8.40
N VAL A 194 -3.10 11.25 8.09
CA VAL A 194 -4.18 10.89 7.16
C VAL A 194 -3.66 10.60 5.74
N TYR A 195 -2.70 11.37 5.23
CA TYR A 195 -2.14 11.16 3.89
C TYR A 195 -1.39 9.83 3.81
N GLN A 196 -0.57 9.54 4.82
CA GLN A 196 0.15 8.28 4.93
C GLN A 196 -0.79 7.07 5.06
N TYR A 197 -1.90 7.20 5.80
CA TYR A 197 -2.94 6.16 5.86
C TYR A 197 -3.63 5.93 4.52
N VAL A 198 -3.94 6.98 3.77
CA VAL A 198 -4.53 6.84 2.44
C VAL A 198 -3.54 6.17 1.48
N TYR A 199 -2.26 6.58 1.52
CA TYR A 199 -1.21 5.91 0.74
C TYR A 199 -1.03 4.43 1.13
N PHE A 200 -1.15 4.11 2.42
CA PHE A 200 -1.12 2.72 2.89
C PHE A 200 -2.15 1.84 2.17
N LEU A 201 -3.34 2.35 1.82
CA LEU A 201 -4.33 1.59 1.06
C LEU A 201 -3.84 1.23 -0.36
N ALA A 202 -3.18 2.16 -1.04
CA ALA A 202 -2.57 1.88 -2.34
C ALA A 202 -1.46 0.82 -2.22
N ARG A 203 -0.62 0.92 -1.19
CA ARG A 203 0.43 -0.07 -0.93
C ARG A 203 -0.13 -1.44 -0.58
N HIS A 204 -1.18 -1.49 0.23
CA HIS A 204 -1.90 -2.72 0.54
C HIS A 204 -2.48 -3.38 -0.73
N ALA A 205 -3.07 -2.60 -1.63
CA ALA A 205 -3.51 -3.09 -2.95
C ALA A 205 -2.35 -3.67 -3.77
N GLU A 206 -1.21 -2.96 -3.85
CA GLU A 206 0.00 -3.44 -4.53
C GLU A 206 0.52 -4.76 -3.96
N ARG A 207 0.51 -4.91 -2.63
CA ARG A 207 0.88 -6.18 -1.98
C ARG A 207 0.07 -7.34 -2.54
N HIS A 208 -1.24 -7.17 -2.66
CA HIS A 208 -2.13 -8.21 -3.14
C HIS A 208 -2.10 -8.40 -4.66
N LEU A 209 -1.77 -7.36 -5.44
CA LEU A 209 -1.49 -7.49 -6.87
C LEU A 209 -0.30 -8.43 -7.15
N THR A 210 0.73 -8.42 -6.30
CA THR A 210 1.83 -9.40 -6.45
C THR A 210 1.40 -10.83 -6.11
N GLN A 211 0.44 -11.02 -5.20
CA GLN A 211 -0.13 -12.33 -4.89
C GLN A 211 -0.99 -12.84 -6.05
N LEU A 212 -1.83 -11.97 -6.62
CA LEU A 212 -2.63 -12.25 -7.82
C LEU A 212 -1.75 -12.63 -9.02
N ALA A 213 -0.65 -11.90 -9.25
CA ALA A 213 0.30 -12.23 -10.32
C ALA A 213 0.90 -13.65 -10.18
N ARG A 214 1.11 -14.14 -8.94
CA ARG A 214 1.59 -15.50 -8.69
C ARG A 214 0.52 -16.55 -8.98
N ILE A 215 -0.75 -16.29 -8.63
CA ILE A 215 -1.88 -17.16 -9.01
C ILE A 215 -1.90 -17.40 -10.51
N ARG A 216 -1.82 -16.32 -11.30
CA ARG A 216 -1.78 -16.41 -12.77
C ARG A 216 -0.61 -17.27 -13.26
N GLN A 217 0.57 -17.09 -12.68
CA GLN A 217 1.77 -17.84 -13.05
C GLN A 217 1.66 -19.33 -12.71
N GLU A 218 1.13 -19.66 -11.53
CA GLU A 218 0.91 -21.05 -11.11
C GLU A 218 -0.17 -21.72 -11.97
N HIS A 219 -1.31 -21.05 -12.20
CA HIS A 219 -2.38 -21.55 -13.06
C HIS A 219 -1.93 -21.81 -14.50
N ALA A 220 -1.07 -20.94 -15.06
CA ALA A 220 -0.54 -21.12 -16.41
C ALA A 220 0.48 -22.27 -16.54
N ALA A 221 0.98 -22.79 -15.41
CA ALA A 221 1.94 -23.89 -15.35
C ALA A 221 1.31 -25.21 -14.88
N ASP A 222 0.00 -25.21 -14.63
CA ASP A 222 -0.82 -26.39 -14.30
C ASP A 222 -1.45 -26.97 -15.58
#